data_AF-A0AAE0T2T3-F1
#
_entry.id   AF-A0AAE0T2T3-F1
#
_cell.length_a   1.000
_cell.length_b   1.000
_cell.length_c   1.000
_cell.angle_alpha   90.00
_cell.angle_beta   90.00
_cell.angle_gamma   90.00
#
_symmetry.space_group_name_H-M   'P 1'
#
loop_
_entity.id
_entity.type
_entity.pdbx_description
1 polymer ?
#
loop_
_entity_poly.entity_id
_entity_poly.type
_entity_poly.pdbx_seq_one_letter_code
_entity_poly.pdbx_strand_id
1 'polypeptide(L)'
;MSKESLTKLISLDNVCTFKAEIVVRLKLNNKQKEVMLAQHSDYSKTHNLTFLLNEHQGFNAPKTNTTPYFYLGFLPQSTARSKTIQGYRANDKDFSFPNCDANLNSYIAFYTGEQNINHTISQSDFMMGWINQAKLIPAERYLPDDYFMKFEMHMGGCGGLMSYSNNTAAVGCVIGMF
;
A
#
# COMPACT_ATOMS: atom_id res chain seq x y z
N MET A 1 -23.30 -10.96 2.85
CA MET A 1 -22.11 -11.57 3.47
C MET A 1 -21.58 -10.53 4.46
N SER A 2 -21.46 -10.87 5.75
CA SER A 2 -21.23 -9.87 6.82
C SER A 2 -19.76 -9.49 6.97
N LYS A 3 -19.48 -8.32 7.57
CA LYS A 3 -18.15 -7.81 7.97
C LYS A 3 -17.33 -8.84 8.77
N GLU A 4 -18.02 -9.75 9.46
CA GLU A 4 -17.51 -10.88 10.25
C GLU A 4 -16.91 -12.01 9.38
N SER A 5 -17.42 -12.19 8.16
CA SER A 5 -16.90 -13.18 7.19
C SER A 5 -15.60 -12.70 6.53
N LEU A 6 -15.43 -11.38 6.40
CA LEU A 6 -14.25 -10.70 5.87
C LEU A 6 -13.05 -10.85 6.81
N THR A 7 -13.30 -10.77 8.12
CA THR A 7 -12.28 -11.08 9.14
C THR A 7 -11.83 -12.53 9.03
N LYS A 8 -12.72 -13.47 8.70
CA LYS A 8 -12.38 -14.90 8.54
C LYS A 8 -11.59 -15.27 7.28
N LEU A 9 -11.69 -14.49 6.20
CA LEU A 9 -10.82 -14.67 5.02
C LEU A 9 -9.40 -14.12 5.24
N ILE A 10 -9.21 -13.28 6.26
CA ILE A 10 -7.96 -12.56 6.56
C ILE A 10 -7.35 -12.99 7.91
N SER A 11 -8.06 -13.79 8.71
CA SER A 11 -7.58 -14.41 9.95
C SER A 11 -7.36 -15.91 9.67
N LEU A 12 -6.21 -16.55 9.90
CA LEU A 12 -5.52 -16.46 11.19
C LEU A 12 -4.04 -16.91 11.23
N ASP A 13 -3.37 -17.36 10.14
CA ASP A 13 -2.02 -17.94 10.33
C ASP A 13 -0.90 -17.50 9.37
N ASN A 14 -1.16 -16.70 8.33
CA ASN A 14 -0.10 -16.30 7.40
C ASN A 14 -0.14 -14.81 7.08
N VAL A 15 0.48 -14.01 7.96
CA VAL A 15 1.16 -12.78 7.57
C VAL A 15 2.01 -13.13 6.34
N CYS A 16 1.70 -12.52 5.20
CA CYS A 16 2.35 -12.86 3.94
C CYS A 16 3.75 -12.22 3.88
N THR A 17 4.77 -12.92 4.37
CA THR A 17 6.19 -12.54 4.19
C THR A 17 6.76 -13.28 2.98
N PHE A 18 6.25 -12.99 1.78
CA PHE A 18 6.69 -13.65 0.55
C PHE A 18 7.35 -12.63 -0.40
N LYS A 19 8.04 -13.11 -1.46
CA LYS A 19 8.21 -12.32 -2.70
C LYS A 19 6.82 -12.10 -3.29
N ALA A 20 6.03 -11.22 -2.69
CA ALA A 20 4.63 -11.04 -3.01
C ALA A 20 4.46 -9.83 -3.91
N GLU A 21 3.65 -10.03 -4.95
CA GLU A 21 2.94 -8.94 -5.61
C GLU A 21 1.61 -8.77 -4.87
N ILE A 22 1.30 -7.54 -4.49
CA ILE A 22 0.07 -7.21 -3.77
C ILE A 22 -0.91 -6.60 -4.74
N VAL A 23 -2.09 -7.21 -4.89
CA VAL A 23 -3.16 -6.62 -5.70
C VAL A 23 -3.95 -5.63 -4.85
N VAL A 24 -3.93 -4.38 -5.26
CA VAL A 24 -4.79 -3.35 -4.69
C VAL A 24 -5.92 -3.08 -5.64
N ARG A 25 -7.14 -3.21 -5.14
CA ARG A 25 -8.36 -2.84 -5.84
C ARG A 25 -8.79 -1.45 -5.39
N LEU A 26 -8.89 -0.53 -6.33
CA LEU A 26 -9.28 0.86 -6.11
C LEU A 26 -10.72 1.07 -6.51
N LYS A 27 -11.50 1.75 -5.68
CA LYS A 27 -12.79 2.31 -6.06
C LYS A 27 -12.60 3.78 -6.42
N LEU A 28 -12.81 4.09 -7.70
CA LEU A 28 -12.74 5.44 -8.24
C LEU A 28 -14.11 5.77 -8.84
N ASN A 29 -14.90 6.60 -8.16
CA ASN A 29 -16.31 6.84 -8.49
C ASN A 29 -17.09 5.52 -8.53
N ASN A 30 -17.88 5.29 -9.58
CA ASN A 30 -18.65 4.06 -9.81
C ASN A 30 -17.87 2.96 -10.53
N LYS A 31 -16.54 3.06 -10.59
CA LYS A 31 -15.66 2.09 -11.26
C LYS A 31 -14.67 1.49 -10.28
N GLN A 32 -14.34 0.22 -10.50
CA GLN A 32 -13.26 -0.44 -9.77
C GLN A 32 -12.09 -0.74 -10.70
N LYS A 33 -10.88 -0.58 -10.18
CA LYS A 33 -9.64 -0.83 -10.90
C LYS A 33 -8.72 -1.71 -10.06
N GLU A 34 -7.82 -2.43 -10.70
CA GLU A 34 -6.77 -3.21 -10.03
C GLU A 34 -5.38 -2.71 -10.43
N VAL A 35 -4.47 -2.72 -9.46
CA VAL A 35 -3.04 -2.50 -9.67
C VAL A 35 -2.26 -3.52 -8.85
N MET A 36 -1.18 -4.03 -9.42
CA MET A 36 -0.23 -4.87 -8.70
C MET A 36 0.89 -4.00 -8.15
N LEU A 37 1.09 -4.02 -6.85
CA LEU A 37 2.22 -3.39 -6.18
C LEU A 37 3.31 -4.44 -5.94
N ALA A 38 4.54 -4.06 -6.25
CA ALA A 38 5.72 -4.88 -6.03
C ALA A 38 6.87 -4.03 -5.50
N GLN A 39 7.93 -4.70 -5.06
CA GLN A 39 9.18 -4.04 -4.73
C GLN A 39 9.77 -3.35 -5.98
N HIS A 40 10.36 -2.17 -5.80
CA HIS A 40 11.10 -1.48 -6.85
C HIS A 40 12.25 -2.36 -7.38
N SER A 41 12.56 -2.32 -8.69
CA SER A 41 13.52 -3.25 -9.31
C SER A 41 14.85 -3.34 -8.59
N ASP A 42 15.41 -2.18 -8.26
CA ASP A 42 16.72 -2.04 -7.59
C ASP A 42 16.79 -2.79 -6.25
N TYR A 43 15.64 -3.02 -5.61
CA TYR A 43 15.54 -3.67 -4.31
C TYR A 43 14.91 -5.06 -4.39
N SER A 44 14.31 -5.44 -5.51
CA SER A 44 13.57 -6.71 -5.68
C SER A 44 14.37 -7.99 -5.42
N LYS A 45 15.70 -7.93 -5.50
CA LYS A 45 16.60 -9.06 -5.22
C LYS A 45 17.05 -9.13 -3.76
N THR A 46 16.97 -8.03 -3.02
CA THR A 46 17.54 -7.89 -1.67
C THR A 46 16.48 -7.66 -0.60
N HIS A 47 15.29 -7.22 -1.00
CA HIS A 47 14.18 -6.90 -0.12
C HIS A 47 12.88 -7.44 -0.70
N ASN A 48 12.03 -7.94 0.18
CA ASN A 48 10.66 -8.33 -0.15
C ASN A 48 9.71 -7.20 0.22
N LEU A 49 8.61 -7.11 -0.52
CA LEU A 49 7.46 -6.32 -0.10
C LEU A 49 6.84 -7.00 1.14
N THR A 50 6.63 -6.25 2.21
CA THR A 50 6.18 -6.80 3.49
C THR A 50 4.75 -6.39 3.78
N PHE A 51 3.86 -7.36 4.03
CA PHE A 51 2.45 -7.11 4.36
C PHE A 51 2.13 -7.59 5.78
N LEU A 52 1.74 -6.67 6.66
CA LEU A 52 1.49 -6.92 8.08
C LEU A 52 0.08 -6.48 8.50
N LEU A 53 -0.46 -7.08 9.56
CA LEU A 53 -1.73 -6.68 10.17
C LEU A 53 -1.44 -6.07 11.55
N ASN A 54 -1.86 -4.82 11.77
CA ASN A 54 -1.70 -4.08 13.04
C ASN A 54 -0.26 -3.94 13.54
N GLU A 55 0.72 -4.21 12.68
CA GLU A 55 2.14 -4.20 13.00
C GLU A 55 2.91 -3.41 11.94
N HIS A 56 4.15 -3.06 12.28
CA HIS A 56 5.06 -2.31 11.42
C HIS A 56 6.53 -2.62 11.77
N GLN A 57 6.82 -3.81 12.28
CA GLN A 57 8.16 -4.18 12.76
C GLN A 57 9.20 -4.01 11.63
N GLY A 58 10.29 -3.29 11.94
CA GLY A 58 11.34 -2.99 10.96
C GLY A 58 11.07 -1.76 10.08
N PHE A 59 9.89 -1.14 10.22
CA PHE A 59 9.48 0.06 9.51
C PHE A 59 9.07 1.18 10.48
N ASN A 60 8.86 2.39 9.97
CA ASN A 60 8.27 3.47 10.76
C ASN A 60 6.79 3.21 11.03
N ALA A 61 6.30 3.67 12.18
CA ALA A 61 4.88 3.62 12.50
C ALA A 61 4.07 4.48 11.50
N PRO A 62 2.86 4.05 11.12
CA PRO A 62 1.93 4.88 10.37
C PRO A 62 1.65 6.21 11.06
N LYS A 63 1.53 7.30 10.31
CA LYS A 63 1.26 8.64 10.85
C LYS A 63 -0.10 8.73 11.51
N THR A 64 -1.11 8.09 10.93
CA THR A 64 -2.46 8.07 11.51
C THR A 64 -2.52 7.25 12.80
N ASN A 65 -1.63 6.25 12.97
CA ASN A 65 -1.44 5.46 14.19
C ASN A 65 -2.75 4.94 14.84
N THR A 66 -3.61 4.31 14.04
CA THR A 66 -4.89 3.70 14.50
C THR A 66 -4.96 2.25 14.09
N THR A 67 -5.70 1.43 14.84
CA THR A 67 -6.00 0.03 14.51
C THR A 67 -7.52 -0.15 14.27
N PRO A 68 -7.96 -1.14 13.47
CA PRO A 68 -7.13 -2.08 12.72
C PRO A 68 -6.64 -1.53 11.37
N TYR A 69 -5.41 -1.89 10.99
CA TYR A 69 -4.82 -1.53 9.71
C TYR A 69 -3.99 -2.64 9.08
N PHE A 70 -3.95 -2.69 7.76
CA PHE A 70 -2.94 -3.42 7.01
C PHE A 70 -1.78 -2.50 6.68
N TYR A 71 -0.56 -3.02 6.82
CA TYR A 71 0.67 -2.30 6.54
C TYR A 71 1.37 -2.93 5.35
N LEU A 72 1.70 -2.13 4.36
CA LEU A 72 2.50 -2.52 3.21
C LEU A 72 3.82 -1.76 3.24
N GLY A 73 4.89 -2.40 3.71
CA GLY A 73 6.23 -1.83 3.82
C GLY A 73 7.10 -2.19 2.61
N PHE A 74 7.70 -1.19 1.96
CA PHE A 74 8.61 -1.41 0.83
C PHE A 74 10.05 -1.55 1.31
N LEU A 75 10.62 -0.55 1.98
CA LEU A 75 12.00 -0.60 2.46
C LEU A 75 12.07 -0.53 3.99
N PRO A 76 12.78 -1.45 4.67
CA PRO A 76 12.95 -1.39 6.11
C PRO A 76 13.81 -0.19 6.49
N GLN A 77 13.70 0.28 7.74
CA GLN A 77 14.44 1.45 8.27
C GLN A 77 15.96 1.33 8.10
N SER A 78 16.51 0.12 8.13
CA SER A 78 17.94 -0.14 7.93
C SER A 78 18.42 0.29 6.55
N THR A 79 17.56 0.17 5.55
CA THR A 79 17.83 0.50 4.14
C THR A 79 17.34 1.90 3.82
N ALA A 80 16.13 2.24 4.28
CA ALA A 80 15.48 3.52 4.00
C ALA A 80 16.26 4.73 4.56
N ARG A 81 17.08 4.58 5.60
CA ARG A 81 17.97 5.64 6.13
C ARG A 81 19.05 6.11 5.15
N SER A 82 19.26 5.38 4.07
CA SER A 82 20.25 5.76 3.06
C SER A 82 19.66 6.85 2.17
N LYS A 83 20.46 7.88 1.84
CA LYS A 83 20.07 8.95 0.90
C LYS A 83 20.12 8.49 -0.55
N THR A 84 19.42 7.40 -0.86
CA THR A 84 19.39 6.73 -2.16
C THR A 84 18.08 6.99 -2.88
N ILE A 85 18.02 6.56 -4.14
CA ILE A 85 16.76 6.46 -4.87
C ILE A 85 15.94 5.32 -4.27
N GLN A 86 14.69 5.59 -3.92
CA GLN A 86 13.75 4.65 -3.35
C GLN A 86 12.44 4.68 -4.14
N GLY A 87 11.52 3.78 -3.86
CA GLY A 87 10.24 3.78 -4.55
C GLY A 87 9.51 2.46 -4.47
N TYR A 88 8.66 2.24 -5.46
CA TYR A 88 7.86 1.05 -5.60
C TYR A 88 7.69 0.71 -7.08
N ARG A 89 7.23 -0.51 -7.36
CA ARG A 89 6.76 -0.90 -8.68
C ARG A 89 5.23 -1.00 -8.66
N ALA A 90 4.58 -0.48 -9.70
CA ALA A 90 3.17 -0.65 -9.94
C ALA A 90 2.94 -1.22 -11.35
N ASN A 91 2.33 -2.40 -11.40
CA ASN A 91 2.34 -3.29 -12.56
C ASN A 91 3.80 -3.43 -13.08
N ASP A 92 4.05 -3.10 -14.34
CA ASP A 92 5.35 -3.25 -14.97
C ASP A 92 6.22 -1.97 -14.91
N LYS A 93 5.83 -0.97 -14.10
CA LYS A 93 6.49 0.34 -14.07
C LYS A 93 7.04 0.69 -12.68
N ASP A 94 8.31 1.09 -12.66
CA ASP A 94 8.96 1.62 -11.47
C ASP A 94 8.62 3.11 -11.29
N PHE A 95 8.33 3.46 -10.06
CA PHE A 95 8.16 4.82 -9.59
C PHE A 95 9.22 5.08 -8.54
N SER A 96 10.02 6.12 -8.77
CA SER A 96 11.20 6.39 -7.96
C SER A 96 11.20 7.83 -7.45
N PHE A 97 11.83 8.04 -6.29
CA PHE A 97 12.08 9.35 -5.70
C PHE A 97 13.43 9.34 -4.97
N PRO A 98 14.11 10.49 -4.84
CA PRO A 98 15.31 10.59 -4.01
C PRO A 98 14.95 10.73 -2.53
N ASN A 99 15.53 9.90 -1.66
CA ASN A 99 15.48 10.15 -0.21
C ASN A 99 16.49 11.25 0.18
N CYS A 100 16.10 12.51 -0.01
CA CYS A 100 17.00 13.67 0.13
C CYS A 100 17.41 13.98 1.58
N ASP A 101 16.67 13.51 2.59
CA ASP A 101 16.87 13.85 4.01
C ASP A 101 17.13 12.64 4.92
N ALA A 102 17.26 11.43 4.36
CA ALA A 102 17.42 10.16 5.11
C ALA A 102 16.20 9.75 5.96
N ASN A 103 15.02 10.30 5.69
CA ASN A 103 13.78 9.91 6.36
C ASN A 103 13.40 8.45 6.01
N LEU A 104 12.96 7.71 7.02
CA LEU A 104 12.82 6.25 6.98
C LEU A 104 11.47 5.76 6.42
N ASN A 105 10.55 6.67 6.09
CA ASN A 105 9.21 6.29 5.67
C ASN A 105 9.22 5.62 4.28
N SER A 106 8.60 4.44 4.17
CA SER A 106 8.52 3.69 2.92
C SER A 106 7.35 2.70 2.98
N TYR A 107 6.11 3.21 2.95
CA TYR A 107 4.93 2.36 3.15
C TYR A 107 3.61 2.89 2.59
N ILE A 108 2.61 1.99 2.51
CA ILE A 108 1.17 2.29 2.45
C ILE A 108 0.48 1.60 3.62
N ALA A 109 -0.39 2.29 4.35
CA ALA A 109 -1.23 1.70 5.40
C ALA A 109 -2.71 1.85 5.04
N PHE A 110 -3.48 0.78 5.22
CA PHE A 110 -4.90 0.68 4.86
C PHE A 110 -5.75 0.45 6.11
N TYR A 111 -6.70 1.33 6.38
CA TYR A 111 -7.44 1.40 7.62
C TYR A 111 -8.87 0.90 7.46
N THR A 112 -9.26 -0.06 8.31
CA THR A 112 -10.58 -0.71 8.29
C THR A 112 -11.64 0.02 9.13
N GLY A 113 -11.22 1.00 9.95
CA GLY A 113 -12.10 1.81 10.78
C GLY A 113 -12.59 3.09 10.08
N GLU A 114 -13.64 3.72 10.63
CA GLU A 114 -14.24 4.98 10.13
C GLU A 114 -13.38 6.23 10.42
N GLN A 115 -12.07 6.08 10.49
CA GLN A 115 -11.18 7.11 10.99
C GLN A 115 -11.16 8.34 10.07
N ASN A 116 -11.12 9.52 10.69
CA ASN A 116 -10.84 10.77 9.98
C ASN A 116 -9.33 10.85 9.75
N ILE A 117 -8.86 10.27 8.66
CA ILE A 117 -7.48 10.45 8.23
C ILE A 117 -7.33 11.90 7.78
N ASN A 118 -6.57 12.68 8.55
CA ASN A 118 -6.28 14.08 8.22
C ASN A 118 -5.64 14.17 6.83
N HIS A 119 -6.24 14.98 5.97
CA HIS A 119 -5.85 15.12 4.58
C HIS A 119 -4.50 15.82 4.46
N THR A 120 -3.48 15.11 4.02
CA THR A 120 -2.26 15.68 3.44
C THR A 120 -2.21 15.20 2.02
N ILE A 121 -2.23 16.11 1.05
CA ILE A 121 -2.26 15.73 -0.36
C ILE A 121 -0.94 16.16 -0.98
N SER A 122 0.03 15.22 -1.02
CA SER A 122 1.09 15.27 -2.02
C SER A 122 0.56 14.60 -3.29
N GLN A 123 0.16 15.41 -4.27
CA GLN A 123 -0.37 14.97 -5.57
C GLN A 123 0.73 14.81 -6.63
N SER A 124 1.96 14.47 -6.22
CA SER A 124 3.03 14.26 -7.19
C SER A 124 2.75 13.04 -8.07
N ASP A 125 3.31 13.04 -9.28
CA ASP A 125 3.24 11.91 -10.21
C ASP A 125 3.74 10.61 -9.58
N PHE A 126 4.72 10.71 -8.67
CA PHE A 126 5.21 9.59 -7.89
C PHE A 126 4.16 9.07 -6.90
N MET A 127 3.53 9.93 -6.10
CA MET A 127 2.54 9.49 -5.09
C MET A 127 1.27 8.92 -5.73
N MET A 128 0.84 9.49 -6.85
CA MET A 128 -0.34 9.03 -7.61
C MET A 128 -0.03 7.90 -8.60
N GLY A 129 1.25 7.55 -8.78
CA GLY A 129 1.71 6.64 -9.83
C GLY A 129 0.97 5.30 -9.88
N TRP A 130 0.86 4.61 -8.75
CA TRP A 130 0.14 3.34 -8.65
C TRP A 130 -1.35 3.45 -8.95
N ILE A 131 -2.02 4.53 -8.51
CA ILE A 131 -3.43 4.79 -8.83
C ILE A 131 -3.60 4.99 -10.34
N ASN A 132 -2.67 5.73 -10.95
CA ASN A 132 -2.69 6.04 -12.38
C ASN A 132 -2.36 4.81 -13.25
N GLN A 133 -1.61 3.83 -12.72
CA GLN A 133 -1.37 2.54 -13.39
C GLN A 133 -2.52 1.55 -13.25
N ALA A 134 -3.50 1.80 -12.37
CA ALA A 134 -4.58 0.86 -12.14
C ALA A 134 -5.45 0.67 -13.40
N LYS A 135 -5.76 -0.59 -13.70
CA LYS A 135 -6.54 -1.02 -14.88
C LYS A 135 -7.99 -1.28 -14.49
N LEU A 136 -8.94 -0.85 -15.33
CA LEU A 136 -10.37 -1.09 -15.11
C LEU A 136 -10.65 -2.60 -15.07
N ILE A 137 -11.49 -3.03 -14.13
CA ILE A 137 -11.98 -4.42 -14.08
C ILE A 137 -13.45 -4.51 -14.51
N PRO A 138 -13.92 -5.68 -14.97
CA PRO A 138 -15.33 -5.87 -15.31
C PRO A 138 -16.26 -5.73 -14.09
N ALA A 139 -17.48 -5.24 -14.32
CA ALA A 139 -18.44 -4.92 -13.26
C ALA A 139 -18.88 -6.15 -12.45
N GLU A 140 -18.97 -7.30 -13.11
CA GLU A 140 -19.24 -8.62 -12.52
C GLU A 140 -18.19 -9.05 -11.49
N ARG A 141 -17.00 -8.43 -11.48
CA ARG A 141 -15.96 -8.67 -10.48
C ARG A 141 -15.95 -7.63 -9.37
N TYR A 142 -16.85 -6.64 -9.34
CA TYR A 142 -16.82 -5.57 -8.36
C TYR A 142 -17.04 -6.09 -6.93
N LEU A 143 -16.25 -5.57 -5.97
CA LEU A 143 -16.52 -5.77 -4.55
C LEU A 143 -17.61 -4.80 -4.06
N PRO A 144 -18.39 -5.19 -3.05
CA PRO A 144 -19.22 -4.25 -2.30
C PRO A 144 -18.39 -3.16 -1.59
N ASP A 145 -19.04 -2.06 -1.23
CA ASP A 145 -18.38 -0.86 -0.69
C ASP A 145 -17.68 -1.06 0.66
N ASP A 146 -18.17 -1.98 1.48
CA ASP A 146 -17.63 -2.32 2.80
C ASP A 146 -16.26 -3.03 2.75
N TYR A 147 -15.81 -3.44 1.57
CA TYR A 147 -14.45 -3.97 1.34
C TYR A 147 -13.38 -2.89 1.24
N PHE A 148 -13.78 -1.65 0.97
CA PHE A 148 -12.82 -0.60 0.67
C PHE A 148 -12.44 0.20 1.92
N MET A 149 -11.14 0.40 2.08
CA MET A 149 -10.50 1.04 3.21
C MET A 149 -9.97 2.42 2.82
N LYS A 150 -9.87 3.32 3.80
CA LYS A 150 -9.07 4.54 3.62
C LYS A 150 -7.60 4.18 3.71
N PHE A 151 -6.72 4.98 3.11
CA PHE A 151 -5.29 4.70 3.17
C PHE A 151 -4.45 5.97 3.38
N GLU A 152 -3.26 5.76 3.91
CA GLU A 152 -2.16 6.72 3.82
C GLU A 152 -0.96 6.05 3.15
N MET A 153 -0.17 6.84 2.44
CA MET A 153 1.12 6.41 1.89
C MET A 153 2.14 7.47 2.27
N HIS A 154 3.27 7.02 2.81
CA HIS A 154 4.32 7.91 3.28
C HIS A 154 5.67 7.41 2.80
N MET A 155 6.32 8.28 2.04
CA MET A 155 7.61 8.06 1.42
C MET A 155 8.54 9.18 1.91
N GLY A 156 9.67 8.81 2.51
CA GLY A 156 10.61 9.74 3.13
C GLY A 156 11.22 10.74 2.13
N GLY A 157 12.00 11.70 2.63
CA GLY A 157 12.71 12.67 1.82
C GLY A 157 11.79 13.37 0.86
N CYS A 158 12.12 13.27 -0.42
CA CYS A 158 11.43 13.97 -1.48
C CYS A 158 10.29 13.13 -2.09
N GLY A 159 9.89 12.03 -1.44
CA GLY A 159 8.79 11.16 -1.89
C GLY A 159 7.41 11.75 -1.55
N GLY A 160 7.20 12.08 -0.28
CA GLY A 160 6.04 12.79 0.21
C GLY A 160 5.06 11.95 1.04
N LEU A 161 4.01 12.61 1.50
CA LEU A 161 2.93 12.02 2.29
C LEU A 161 1.60 12.27 1.58
N MET A 162 0.84 11.22 1.37
CA MET A 162 -0.54 11.30 0.92
C MET A 162 -1.45 10.56 1.89
N SER A 163 -2.59 11.15 2.20
CA SER A 163 -3.71 10.46 2.82
C SER A 163 -4.95 10.73 1.99
N TYR A 164 -5.70 9.67 1.72
CA TYR A 164 -6.81 9.75 0.79
C TYR A 164 -8.06 9.13 1.41
N SER A 165 -9.07 9.97 1.61
CA SER A 165 -10.37 9.54 2.15
C SER A 165 -11.50 9.52 1.10
N ASN A 166 -11.34 10.19 -0.06
CA ASN A 166 -12.35 10.22 -1.13
C ASN A 166 -12.24 9.05 -2.14
N ASN A 167 -11.07 8.43 -2.22
CA ASN A 167 -10.79 7.21 -2.98
C ASN A 167 -10.46 6.15 -1.94
N THR A 168 -11.19 5.05 -1.99
CA THR A 168 -11.02 3.94 -1.06
C THR A 168 -10.37 2.77 -1.79
N ALA A 169 -9.55 2.01 -1.07
CA ALA A 169 -8.77 0.90 -1.60
C ALA A 169 -9.11 -0.38 -0.82
N ALA A 170 -9.47 -1.44 -1.51
CA ALA A 170 -9.50 -2.78 -0.98
C ALA A 170 -8.16 -3.46 -1.33
N VAL A 171 -7.57 -4.19 -0.40
CA VAL A 171 -6.26 -4.81 -0.60
C VAL A 171 -6.39 -6.32 -0.47
N GLY A 172 -5.81 -7.03 -1.43
CA GLY A 172 -5.68 -8.48 -1.39
C GLY A 172 -4.24 -8.87 -1.71
N CYS A 173 -3.74 -9.91 -1.06
CA CYS A 173 -2.48 -10.52 -1.46
C CYS A 173 -2.76 -11.49 -2.62
N VAL A 174 -1.96 -11.46 -3.69
CA VAL A 174 -1.91 -12.58 -4.63
C VAL A 174 -0.72 -13.44 -4.24
N ILE A 175 -1.01 -14.67 -3.81
CA ILE A 175 0.01 -15.69 -3.58
C ILE A 175 0.27 -16.35 -4.93
N GLY A 176 1.28 -15.89 -5.66
CA GLY A 176 1.68 -16.40 -6.97
C GLY A 176 3.11 -16.92 -6.92
N MET A 177 3.29 -18.23 -7.13
CA MET A 177 4.57 -18.89 -7.34
C MET A 177 5.21 -18.35 -8.62
N PHE A 178 6.38 -17.69 -8.52
CA PHE A 178 7.24 -17.35 -9.66
C PHE A 178 8.70 -17.70 -9.33
#